data_AF-A0A955K1X3-F1
#
_entry.id   AF-A0A955K1X3-F1
#
_cell.length_a   1.000
_cell.length_b   1.000
_cell.length_c   1.000
_cell.angle_alpha   90.00
_cell.angle_beta   90.00
_cell.angle_gamma   90.00
#
_symmetry.space_group_name_H-M   'P 1'
#
loop_
_entity.id
_entity.type
_entity.pdbx_description
1 polymer ?
#
loop_
_entity_poly.entity_id
_entity_poly.type
_entity_poly.pdbx_seq_one_letter_code
_entity_poly.pdbx_strand_id
1 'polypeptide(L)'
;MTNVSPELSPEIEFTPGKLPEFDDRSRSLLAKYILDETIEIPASNRGNSIMYSDYSDDDFIELYRPLVDILELDPSIDRPPLREHIDRASKLGITPSVGPIYDRMSLSAVHTGLGFKAKLRFSDWSQNELIEAGKSLAKKIGTRPTRDVITYAGRGEYRGIDDFPTVDVIKSRFGKISVFHELIGYPSCKGWGREDYLDWSYAFYKQNPGSQLSASLIGDFSMAGRGPSKQPILKKFGSIQAFKDISIENYRTKEEDDNNAKNSRLDDVYRLTSYDADLNELFNTLTKKEPEITRDRLLQVAAQYSLGKRLATTATVADLINGSQLHTPDGFAGWCISHSNGLLTVAGVETHASALGVFDDLWPMYRFENVALRIDKSK
;
A
#
# COMPACT_ATOMS: atom_id res chain seq x y z
N MET A 1 -40.43 -0.86 4.84
CA MET A 1 -39.44 0.23 4.95
C MET A 1 -40.11 1.36 5.71
N THR A 2 -39.82 1.46 7.00
CA THR A 2 -40.34 2.51 7.88
C THR A 2 -39.45 3.73 7.70
N ASN A 3 -39.97 4.79 7.08
CA ASN A 3 -39.34 6.11 7.06
C ASN A 3 -39.38 6.67 8.48
N VAL A 4 -38.28 6.56 9.20
CA VAL A 4 -38.06 7.30 10.44
C VAL A 4 -37.47 8.64 10.02
N SER A 5 -38.30 9.69 9.93
CA SER A 5 -37.78 11.06 9.92
C SER A 5 -37.07 11.30 11.24
N PRO A 6 -35.77 11.60 11.26
CA PRO A 6 -35.12 12.07 12.47
C PRO A 6 -35.61 13.51 12.69
N GLU A 7 -36.27 13.76 13.81
CA GLU A 7 -36.37 15.11 14.38
C GLU A 7 -34.95 15.56 14.76
N LEU A 8 -34.19 16.01 13.77
CA LEU A 8 -32.94 16.74 13.93
C LEU A 8 -33.13 18.07 13.20
N SER A 9 -33.80 18.99 13.89
CA SER A 9 -33.69 20.40 13.55
C SER A 9 -33.59 21.19 14.86
N PRO A 10 -32.43 21.15 15.54
CA PRO A 10 -31.97 22.41 16.09
C PRO A 10 -31.75 23.32 14.88
N GLU A 11 -32.48 24.42 14.78
CA GLU A 11 -32.05 25.53 13.95
C GLU A 11 -30.66 25.94 14.46
N ILE A 12 -29.60 25.47 13.79
CA ILE A 12 -28.24 25.86 14.13
C ILE A 12 -28.07 27.28 13.58
N GLU A 13 -28.32 28.29 14.42
CA GLU A 13 -27.96 29.66 14.10
C GLU A 13 -26.43 29.80 14.12
N PHE A 14 -25.84 29.90 12.93
CA PHE A 14 -24.43 30.24 12.79
C PHE A 14 -24.23 31.70 13.18
N THR A 15 -23.72 31.91 14.39
CA THR A 15 -23.19 33.22 14.79
C THR A 15 -21.71 33.24 14.47
N PRO A 16 -21.20 34.19 13.66
CA PRO A 16 -19.77 34.33 13.41
C PRO A 16 -18.99 34.39 14.73
N GLY A 17 -18.02 33.49 14.92
CA GLY A 17 -17.20 33.40 16.13
C GLY A 17 -17.75 32.56 17.28
N LYS A 18 -18.90 31.89 17.13
CA LYS A 18 -19.37 30.87 18.09
C LYS A 18 -19.60 29.53 17.37
N LEU A 19 -18.79 28.54 17.73
CA LEU A 19 -18.97 27.16 17.26
C LEU A 19 -20.20 26.56 17.96
N PRO A 20 -21.08 25.85 17.24
CA PRO A 20 -22.16 25.10 17.87
C PRO A 20 -21.58 24.01 18.77
N GLU A 21 -21.97 24.01 20.05
CA GLU A 21 -21.63 22.93 20.99
C GLU A 21 -22.59 21.76 20.77
N PHE A 22 -22.03 20.59 20.46
CA PHE A 22 -22.78 19.36 20.31
C PHE A 22 -22.48 18.44 21.51
N ASP A 23 -23.53 17.92 22.17
CA ASP A 23 -23.33 16.86 23.14
C ASP A 23 -22.79 15.57 22.49
N ASP A 24 -22.20 14.67 23.28
CA ASP A 24 -21.54 13.46 22.77
C ASP A 24 -22.47 12.57 21.95
N ARG A 25 -23.76 12.55 22.31
CA ARG A 25 -24.79 11.77 21.64
C ARG A 25 -25.08 12.34 20.25
N SER A 26 -25.20 13.66 20.15
CA SER A 26 -25.45 14.39 18.91
C SER A 26 -24.22 14.32 18.00
N ARG A 27 -23.01 14.45 18.54
CA ARG A 27 -21.75 14.25 17.80
C ARG A 27 -21.67 12.85 17.20
N SER A 28 -21.86 11.81 18.02
CA SER A 28 -21.83 10.41 17.57
C SER A 28 -22.86 10.15 16.46
N LEU A 29 -24.06 10.73 16.58
CA LEU A 29 -25.11 10.59 15.59
C LEU A 29 -24.73 11.32 14.30
N LEU A 30 -24.32 12.58 14.35
CA LEU A 30 -23.92 13.37 13.18
C LEU A 30 -22.72 12.72 12.47
N ALA A 31 -21.71 12.26 13.20
CA ALA A 31 -20.58 11.52 12.65
C ALA A 31 -21.04 10.28 11.86
N LYS A 32 -21.99 9.51 12.41
CA LYS A 32 -22.58 8.37 11.69
C LYS A 32 -23.27 8.79 10.38
N TYR A 33 -24.05 9.86 10.39
CA TYR A 33 -24.69 10.35 9.16
C TYR A 33 -23.67 10.90 8.15
N ILE A 34 -22.57 11.46 8.60
CA ILE A 34 -21.51 11.98 7.70
C ILE A 34 -20.72 10.82 7.09
N LEU A 35 -20.37 9.80 7.87
CA LEU A 35 -19.49 8.70 7.45
C LEU A 35 -20.23 7.57 6.71
N ASP A 36 -21.50 7.31 7.01
CA ASP A 36 -22.26 6.23 6.39
C ASP A 36 -23.00 6.71 5.13
N GLU A 37 -22.42 6.42 3.96
CA GLU A 37 -22.99 6.78 2.67
C GLU A 37 -24.37 6.17 2.39
N THR A 38 -24.71 5.05 3.05
CA THR A 38 -25.98 4.35 2.84
C THR A 38 -27.17 5.07 3.48
N ILE A 39 -26.91 5.99 4.40
CA ILE A 39 -27.93 6.79 5.04
C ILE A 39 -28.29 7.97 4.13
N GLU A 40 -29.53 8.03 3.67
CA GLU A 40 -30.03 9.18 2.89
C GLU A 40 -30.23 10.39 3.81
N ILE A 41 -29.62 11.52 3.44
CA ILE A 41 -29.84 12.81 4.09
C ILE A 41 -30.86 13.58 3.24
N PRO A 42 -32.06 13.89 3.76
CA PRO A 42 -33.09 14.62 3.03
C PRO A 42 -32.56 15.96 2.50
N ALA A 43 -32.91 16.32 1.27
CA ALA A 43 -32.44 17.55 0.62
C ALA A 43 -33.02 18.86 1.22
N SER A 44 -33.71 18.80 2.36
CA SER A 44 -34.61 19.86 2.84
C SER A 44 -33.94 21.02 3.57
N ASN A 45 -32.64 20.94 3.90
CA ASN A 45 -31.91 22.04 4.55
C ASN A 45 -30.80 22.60 3.66
N ARG A 46 -31.13 23.01 2.42
CA ARG A 46 -30.29 24.00 1.74
C ARG A 46 -30.48 25.32 2.48
N GLY A 47 -29.69 25.53 3.53
CA GLY A 47 -29.58 26.82 4.19
C GLY A 47 -29.44 27.91 3.12
N ASN A 48 -30.07 29.06 3.37
CA ASN A 48 -30.00 30.22 2.50
C ASN A 48 -28.56 30.40 2.01
N SER A 49 -28.40 30.77 0.73
CA SER A 49 -27.09 31.09 0.15
C SER A 49 -26.49 32.27 0.90
N ILE A 50 -25.82 32.01 2.02
CA ILE A 50 -25.06 32.99 2.77
C ILE A 50 -23.95 33.45 1.82
N MET A 51 -23.93 34.74 1.51
CA MET A 51 -22.84 35.35 0.77
C MET A 51 -21.61 35.36 1.69
N TYR A 52 -20.65 34.47 1.44
CA TYR A 52 -19.39 34.39 2.19
C TYR A 52 -18.35 35.44 1.72
N SER A 53 -18.77 36.42 0.90
CA SER A 53 -17.89 37.45 0.32
C SER A 53 -17.20 38.32 1.36
N ASP A 54 -17.84 38.49 2.52
CA ASP A 54 -17.41 39.44 3.55
C ASP A 54 -16.55 38.79 4.65
N TYR A 55 -16.42 37.45 4.62
CA TYR A 55 -15.58 36.70 5.56
C TYR A 55 -14.10 36.92 5.20
N SER A 56 -13.19 36.93 6.19
CA SER A 56 -11.77 36.73 5.90
C SER A 56 -11.49 35.27 5.51
N ASP A 57 -10.30 34.98 4.99
CA ASP A 57 -9.92 33.59 4.68
C ASP A 57 -9.88 32.72 5.93
N ASP A 58 -9.40 33.27 7.05
CA ASP A 58 -9.37 32.57 8.34
C ASP A 58 -10.79 32.31 8.87
N ASP A 59 -11.68 33.31 8.82
CA ASP A 59 -13.09 33.15 9.23
C ASP A 59 -13.80 32.11 8.37
N PHE A 60 -13.49 32.06 7.07
CA PHE A 60 -14.06 31.08 6.15
C PHE A 60 -13.57 29.66 6.46
N ILE A 61 -12.30 29.49 6.81
CA ILE A 61 -11.72 28.21 7.21
C ILE A 61 -12.35 27.72 8.52
N GLU A 62 -12.58 28.60 9.48
CA GLU A 62 -13.20 28.26 10.77
C GLU A 62 -14.63 27.69 10.63
N LEU A 63 -15.35 28.00 9.54
CA LEU A 63 -16.66 27.39 9.26
C LEU A 63 -16.61 25.87 9.09
N TYR A 64 -15.43 25.30 8.87
CA TYR A 64 -15.23 23.86 8.70
C TYR A 64 -14.73 23.16 9.98
N ARG A 65 -14.39 23.92 11.03
CA ARG A 65 -13.91 23.35 12.31
C ARG A 65 -14.95 22.44 13.01
N PRO A 66 -16.26 22.74 13.02
CA PRO A 66 -17.25 21.83 13.61
C PRO A 66 -17.24 20.42 12.99
N LEU A 67 -16.91 20.30 11.70
CA LEU A 67 -16.79 18.99 11.05
C LEU A 67 -15.62 18.18 11.60
N VAL A 68 -14.49 18.84 11.88
CA VAL A 68 -13.31 18.22 12.50
C VAL A 68 -13.67 17.71 13.89
N ASP A 69 -14.36 18.52 14.68
CA ASP A 69 -14.76 18.20 16.05
C ASP A 69 -15.80 17.06 16.10
N ILE A 70 -16.79 17.06 15.21
CA ILE A 70 -17.81 15.99 15.13
C ILE A 70 -17.20 14.66 14.73
N LEU A 71 -16.23 14.68 13.81
CA LEU A 71 -15.54 13.47 13.35
C LEU A 71 -14.40 13.04 14.29
N GLU A 72 -14.16 13.79 15.37
CA GLU A 72 -13.10 13.55 16.34
C GLU A 72 -11.71 13.40 15.68
N LEU A 73 -11.45 14.18 14.62
CA LEU A 73 -10.19 14.11 13.89
C LEU A 73 -9.11 14.91 14.60
N ASP A 74 -7.95 14.31 14.85
CA ASP A 74 -6.73 14.99 15.28
C ASP A 74 -5.98 15.53 14.04
N PRO A 75 -5.94 16.86 13.80
CA PRO A 75 -5.29 17.40 12.60
C PRO A 75 -3.78 17.08 12.50
N SER A 76 -3.13 16.74 13.61
CA SER A 76 -1.70 16.43 13.63
C SER A 76 -1.36 15.00 13.21
N ILE A 77 -2.33 14.09 13.24
CA ILE A 77 -2.15 12.64 13.03
C ILE A 77 -3.12 12.09 11.98
N ASP A 78 -4.36 12.56 11.97
CA ASP A 78 -5.44 12.05 11.13
C ASP A 78 -5.49 12.69 9.74
N ARG A 79 -6.23 12.02 8.86
CA ARG A 79 -6.51 12.53 7.51
C ARG A 79 -7.56 13.64 7.59
N PRO A 80 -7.46 14.68 6.74
CA PRO A 80 -8.48 15.71 6.68
C PRO A 80 -9.82 15.15 6.18
N PRO A 81 -10.95 15.82 6.51
CA PRO A 81 -12.27 15.46 5.98
C PRO A 81 -12.28 15.38 4.46
N LEU A 82 -12.92 14.35 3.92
CA LEU A 82 -13.09 14.18 2.48
C LEU A 82 -14.13 15.16 1.93
N ARG A 83 -14.09 15.36 0.60
CA ARG A 83 -15.11 16.15 -0.11
C ARG A 83 -16.52 15.66 0.21
N GLU A 84 -16.70 14.34 0.22
CA GLU A 84 -17.95 13.66 0.50
C GLU A 84 -18.41 13.93 1.93
N HIS A 85 -17.48 13.97 2.90
CA HIS A 85 -17.80 14.32 4.29
C HIS A 85 -18.28 15.77 4.39
N ILE A 86 -17.61 16.69 3.70
CA ILE A 86 -17.99 18.11 3.67
C ILE A 86 -19.36 18.30 3.00
N ASP A 87 -19.62 17.65 1.87
CA ASP A 87 -20.90 17.74 1.18
C ASP A 87 -22.04 17.13 1.99
N ARG A 88 -21.80 16.03 2.73
CA ARG A 88 -22.78 15.44 3.64
C ARG A 88 -23.00 16.30 4.87
N ALA A 89 -21.94 16.82 5.49
CA ALA A 89 -22.03 17.77 6.59
C ALA A 89 -22.78 19.05 6.19
N SER A 90 -22.59 19.50 4.95
CA SER A 90 -23.32 20.65 4.41
C SER A 90 -24.82 20.40 4.27
N LYS A 91 -25.24 19.18 3.86
CA LYS A 91 -26.67 18.80 3.85
C LYS A 91 -27.28 18.76 5.25
N LEU A 92 -26.47 18.50 6.27
CA LEU A 92 -26.86 18.54 7.68
C LEU A 92 -26.79 19.96 8.27
N GLY A 93 -26.38 20.96 7.49
CA GLY A 93 -26.24 22.34 7.94
C GLY A 93 -25.07 22.56 8.90
N ILE A 94 -24.01 21.73 8.84
CA ILE A 94 -22.85 21.84 9.74
C ILE A 94 -21.77 22.74 9.14
N THR A 95 -21.54 22.65 7.83
CA THR A 95 -20.53 23.44 7.10
C THR A 95 -21.10 23.96 5.79
N PRO A 96 -20.47 24.95 5.14
CA PRO A 96 -20.75 25.24 3.74
C PRO A 96 -20.38 24.03 2.86
N SER A 97 -20.94 23.98 1.65
CA SER A 97 -20.57 22.95 0.66
C SER A 97 -19.16 23.19 0.12
N VAL A 98 -18.64 22.25 -0.67
CA VAL A 98 -17.29 22.42 -1.26
C VAL A 98 -17.23 23.46 -2.37
N GLY A 99 -18.36 23.86 -2.96
CA GLY A 99 -18.40 24.84 -4.06
C GLY A 99 -17.76 26.18 -3.69
N PRO A 100 -18.23 26.86 -2.63
CA PRO A 100 -17.64 28.11 -2.14
C PRO A 100 -16.16 28.02 -1.78
N ILE A 101 -15.66 26.84 -1.38
CA ILE A 101 -14.22 26.64 -1.18
C ILE A 101 -13.50 26.91 -2.49
N TYR A 102 -13.87 26.22 -3.56
CA TYR A 102 -13.18 26.30 -4.85
C TYR A 102 -13.28 27.67 -5.52
N ASP A 103 -14.33 28.44 -5.21
CA ASP A 103 -14.47 29.82 -5.70
C ASP A 103 -13.48 30.79 -5.02
N ARG A 104 -12.99 30.44 -3.82
CA ARG A 104 -12.16 31.32 -2.98
C ARG A 104 -10.72 30.84 -2.80
N MET A 105 -10.53 29.54 -2.57
CA MET A 105 -9.24 28.92 -2.27
C MET A 105 -9.23 27.43 -2.65
N SER A 106 -8.12 26.73 -2.38
CA SER A 106 -8.07 25.29 -2.57
C SER A 106 -8.57 24.55 -1.32
N LEU A 107 -9.15 23.36 -1.49
CA LEU A 107 -9.50 22.48 -0.37
C LEU A 107 -8.28 22.16 0.51
N SER A 108 -7.09 22.06 -0.10
CA SER A 108 -5.83 21.89 0.63
C SER A 108 -5.49 23.08 1.53
N ALA A 109 -5.83 24.30 1.12
CA ALA A 109 -5.61 25.50 1.94
C ALA A 109 -6.51 25.49 3.18
N VAL A 110 -7.78 25.09 3.02
CA VAL A 110 -8.71 24.89 4.15
C VAL A 110 -8.18 23.86 5.13
N HIS A 111 -7.77 22.68 4.65
CA HIS A 111 -7.21 21.63 5.51
C HIS A 111 -5.96 22.12 6.26
N THR A 112 -5.06 22.83 5.58
CA THR A 112 -3.85 23.37 6.20
C THR A 112 -4.19 24.41 7.27
N GLY A 113 -5.17 25.28 7.01
CA GLY A 113 -5.64 26.28 7.98
C GLY A 113 -6.35 25.65 9.20
N LEU A 114 -7.00 24.50 9.03
CA LEU A 114 -7.53 23.69 10.14
C LEU A 114 -6.45 22.94 10.92
N GLY A 115 -5.18 23.11 10.58
CA GLY A 115 -4.05 22.46 11.26
C GLY A 115 -3.78 21.04 10.78
N PHE A 116 -4.50 20.54 9.76
CA PHE A 116 -4.12 19.28 9.14
C PHE A 116 -2.76 19.47 8.50
N LYS A 117 -1.85 18.52 8.74
CA LYS A 117 -0.60 18.49 7.98
C LYS A 117 -0.98 18.48 6.51
N ALA A 118 -0.62 19.56 5.80
CA ALA A 118 -0.80 19.67 4.36
C ALA A 118 -0.39 18.32 3.77
N LYS A 119 -1.29 17.67 3.02
CA LYS A 119 -1.05 16.36 2.40
C LYS A 119 0.40 16.34 1.95
N LEU A 120 1.22 15.51 2.60
CA LEU A 120 2.66 15.41 2.35
C LEU A 120 2.83 15.57 0.85
N ARG A 121 3.57 16.60 0.42
CA ARG A 121 3.82 16.78 -1.01
C ARG A 121 4.29 15.40 -1.47
N PHE A 122 3.72 14.81 -2.52
CA PHE A 122 4.13 13.46 -2.92
C PHE A 122 5.65 13.35 -3.19
N SER A 123 6.37 14.48 -3.25
CA SER A 123 7.83 14.58 -3.17
C SER A 123 8.46 13.97 -1.92
N ASP A 124 7.72 13.89 -0.82
CA ASP A 124 8.19 13.45 0.50
C ASP A 124 7.92 11.95 0.70
N TRP A 125 7.09 11.35 -0.17
CA TRP A 125 6.84 9.92 -0.17
C TRP A 125 8.09 9.16 -0.64
N SER A 126 8.40 8.10 0.08
CA SER A 126 9.37 7.09 -0.30
C SER A 126 8.91 6.35 -1.57
N GLN A 127 9.84 5.63 -2.22
CA GLN A 127 9.49 4.79 -3.36
C GLN A 127 8.49 3.69 -2.97
N ASN A 128 8.62 3.10 -1.78
CA ASN A 128 7.73 2.04 -1.31
C ASN A 128 6.31 2.54 -1.07
N GLU A 129 6.13 3.73 -0.48
CA GLU A 129 4.79 4.32 -0.31
C GLU A 129 4.08 4.54 -1.66
N LEU A 130 4.83 5.01 -2.67
CA LEU A 130 4.29 5.16 -4.03
C LEU A 130 3.91 3.81 -4.64
N ILE A 131 4.73 2.77 -4.42
CA ILE A 131 4.45 1.40 -4.88
C ILE A 131 3.20 0.84 -4.20
N GLU A 132 3.05 0.97 -2.88
CA GLU A 132 1.90 0.47 -2.13
C GLU A 132 0.60 1.21 -2.49
N ALA A 133 0.67 2.52 -2.71
CA ALA A 133 -0.45 3.25 -3.27
C ALA A 133 -0.81 2.72 -4.66
N GLY A 134 0.18 2.50 -5.52
CA GLY A 134 -0.01 1.93 -6.86
C GLY A 134 -0.65 0.54 -6.86
N LYS A 135 -0.21 -0.35 -5.96
CA LYS A 135 -0.82 -1.67 -5.74
C LYS A 135 -2.28 -1.54 -5.30
N SER A 136 -2.57 -0.59 -4.41
CA SER A 136 -3.93 -0.31 -3.94
C SER A 136 -4.85 0.19 -5.05
N LEU A 137 -4.39 1.13 -5.87
CA LEU A 137 -5.09 1.60 -7.07
C LEU A 137 -5.37 0.44 -8.03
N ALA A 138 -4.34 -0.37 -8.31
CA ALA A 138 -4.48 -1.50 -9.23
C ALA A 138 -5.47 -2.56 -8.72
N LYS A 139 -5.47 -2.83 -7.41
CA LYS A 139 -6.45 -3.72 -6.75
C LYS A 139 -7.86 -3.17 -6.89
N LYS A 140 -8.06 -1.87 -6.69
CA LYS A 140 -9.36 -1.20 -6.80
C LYS A 140 -9.93 -1.28 -8.22
N ILE A 141 -9.11 -1.11 -9.25
CA ILE A 141 -9.54 -1.14 -10.65
C ILE A 141 -9.52 -2.56 -11.26
N GLY A 142 -8.89 -3.52 -10.57
CA GLY A 142 -8.77 -4.91 -11.01
C GLY A 142 -7.80 -5.16 -12.18
N THR A 143 -7.06 -4.15 -12.63
CA THR A 143 -6.16 -4.21 -13.79
C THR A 143 -4.98 -3.26 -13.63
N ARG A 144 -4.08 -3.25 -14.62
CA ARG A 144 -2.97 -2.31 -14.71
C ARG A 144 -3.49 -0.86 -14.79
N PRO A 145 -3.08 0.04 -13.89
CA PRO A 145 -3.43 1.46 -14.01
C PRO A 145 -2.91 2.04 -15.32
N THR A 146 -3.75 2.63 -16.15
CA THR A 146 -3.26 3.36 -17.33
C THR A 146 -2.76 4.74 -16.92
N ARG A 147 -2.05 5.44 -17.82
CA ARG A 147 -1.63 6.83 -17.58
C ARG A 147 -2.84 7.72 -17.25
N ASP A 148 -3.95 7.50 -17.93
CA ASP A 148 -5.17 8.28 -17.72
C ASP A 148 -5.77 7.99 -16.35
N VAL A 149 -5.87 6.71 -15.96
CA VAL A 149 -6.33 6.32 -14.62
C VAL A 149 -5.47 6.94 -13.52
N ILE A 150 -4.14 6.92 -13.65
CA ILE A 150 -3.23 7.58 -12.70
C ILE A 150 -3.46 9.09 -12.68
N THR A 151 -3.71 9.70 -13.85
CA THR A 151 -3.99 11.14 -13.96
C THR A 151 -5.29 11.51 -13.26
N TYR A 152 -6.37 10.73 -13.46
CA TYR A 152 -7.64 10.92 -12.79
C TYR A 152 -7.54 10.70 -11.28
N ALA A 153 -6.87 9.62 -10.86
CA ALA A 153 -6.62 9.34 -9.44
C ALA A 153 -5.81 10.48 -8.79
N GLY A 154 -4.78 11.00 -9.46
CA GLY A 154 -3.98 12.11 -8.95
C GLY A 154 -4.67 13.46 -8.94
N ARG A 155 -5.84 13.59 -9.57
CA ARG A 155 -6.74 14.75 -9.45
C ARG A 155 -7.83 14.55 -8.40
N GLY A 156 -7.87 13.38 -7.73
CA GLY A 156 -8.97 13.02 -6.83
C GLY A 156 -10.29 12.75 -7.56
N GLU A 157 -10.25 12.49 -8.86
CA GLU A 157 -11.45 12.26 -9.68
C GLU A 157 -11.86 10.77 -9.73
N TYR A 158 -11.06 9.87 -9.14
CA TYR A 158 -11.34 8.44 -9.11
C TYR A 158 -12.03 8.05 -7.79
N ARG A 159 -13.32 7.70 -7.86
CA ARG A 159 -14.13 7.38 -6.66
C ARG A 159 -13.47 6.32 -5.76
N GLY A 160 -13.30 6.67 -4.48
CA GLY A 160 -12.72 5.81 -3.46
C GLY A 160 -11.18 5.70 -3.52
N ILE A 161 -10.52 6.66 -4.16
CA ILE A 161 -9.07 6.87 -4.12
C ILE A 161 -8.85 8.37 -3.92
N ASP A 162 -8.70 8.74 -2.65
CA ASP A 162 -8.78 10.14 -2.26
C ASP A 162 -7.41 10.85 -2.32
N ASP A 163 -6.34 10.07 -2.55
CA ASP A 163 -4.96 10.54 -2.71
C ASP A 163 -4.10 9.61 -3.55
N PHE A 164 -3.66 10.08 -4.71
CA PHE A 164 -2.70 9.38 -5.55
C PHE A 164 -1.67 10.35 -6.14
N PRO A 165 -0.38 9.99 -6.25
CA PRO A 165 0.62 10.83 -6.89
C PRO A 165 0.29 11.10 -8.36
N THR A 166 0.57 12.32 -8.83
CA THR A 166 0.45 12.63 -10.27
C THR A 166 1.44 11.81 -11.09
N VAL A 167 1.17 11.69 -12.39
CA VAL A 167 2.08 11.02 -13.33
C VAL A 167 3.49 11.60 -13.29
N ASP A 168 3.62 12.92 -13.10
CA ASP A 168 4.92 13.59 -13.10
C ASP A 168 5.73 13.28 -11.84
N VAL A 169 5.09 13.12 -10.68
CA VAL A 169 5.74 12.64 -9.45
C VAL A 169 6.25 11.21 -9.62
N ILE A 170 5.45 10.33 -10.21
CA ILE A 170 5.86 8.95 -10.49
C ILE A 170 7.07 8.96 -11.44
N LYS A 171 7.02 9.77 -12.51
CA LYS A 171 8.14 9.87 -13.46
C LYS A 171 9.39 10.46 -12.82
N SER A 172 9.28 11.48 -11.98
CA SER A 172 10.45 12.06 -11.32
C SER A 172 11.13 11.05 -10.39
N ARG A 173 10.36 10.11 -9.81
CA ARG A 173 10.88 9.13 -8.85
C ARG A 173 11.37 7.82 -9.47
N PHE A 174 10.73 7.34 -10.53
CA PHE A 174 11.04 6.05 -11.18
C PHE A 174 11.63 6.20 -12.59
N GLY A 175 11.75 7.44 -13.10
CA GLY A 175 12.18 7.77 -14.46
C GLY A 175 11.13 7.46 -15.53
N LYS A 176 10.56 6.25 -15.51
CA LYS A 176 9.54 5.79 -16.47
C LYS A 176 8.35 5.16 -15.75
N ILE A 177 7.15 5.45 -16.24
CA ILE A 177 5.90 4.82 -15.78
C ILE A 177 5.94 3.29 -15.94
N SER A 178 6.68 2.75 -16.92
CA SER A 178 6.82 1.30 -17.09
C SER A 178 7.55 0.63 -15.92
N VAL A 179 8.55 1.30 -15.34
CA VAL A 179 9.29 0.82 -14.16
C VAL A 179 8.36 0.78 -12.95
N PHE A 180 7.59 1.86 -12.75
CA PHE A 180 6.56 1.88 -11.71
C PHE A 180 5.57 0.71 -11.86
N HIS A 181 5.07 0.45 -13.07
CA HIS A 181 4.19 -0.68 -13.33
C HIS A 181 4.79 -2.03 -12.98
N GLU A 182 6.05 -2.26 -13.33
CA GLU A 182 6.75 -3.50 -12.98
C GLU A 182 6.82 -3.68 -11.46
N LEU A 183 7.15 -2.62 -10.72
CA LEU A 183 7.21 -2.63 -9.25
C LEU A 183 5.86 -2.91 -8.59
N ILE A 184 4.76 -2.42 -9.18
CA ILE A 184 3.40 -2.68 -8.67
C ILE A 184 2.78 -4.00 -9.22
N GLY A 185 3.57 -4.84 -9.90
CA GLY A 185 3.14 -6.17 -10.33
C GLY A 185 2.54 -6.28 -11.73
N TYR A 186 2.82 -5.33 -12.63
CA TYR A 186 2.30 -5.29 -14.00
C TYR A 186 3.43 -5.19 -15.03
N PRO A 187 3.98 -6.31 -15.47
CA PRO A 187 5.23 -6.28 -16.19
C PRO A 187 5.08 -5.83 -17.64
N SER A 188 6.10 -5.15 -18.17
CA SER A 188 6.16 -4.79 -19.59
C SER A 188 6.67 -5.97 -20.42
N CYS A 189 5.77 -6.66 -21.12
CA CYS A 189 6.13 -7.79 -21.99
C CYS A 189 6.80 -7.37 -23.31
N LYS A 190 6.94 -6.05 -23.56
CA LYS A 190 7.56 -5.53 -24.79
C LYS A 190 9.06 -5.77 -24.74
N GLY A 191 9.57 -6.50 -25.72
CA GLY A 191 11.00 -6.80 -25.85
C GLY A 191 11.45 -8.05 -25.12
N TRP A 192 10.54 -8.81 -24.51
CA TRP A 192 10.90 -10.02 -23.78
C TRP A 192 11.67 -11.03 -24.63
N GLY A 193 12.80 -11.53 -24.14
CA GLY A 193 13.52 -12.72 -24.61
C GLY A 193 12.79 -14.01 -24.24
N ARG A 194 13.28 -15.19 -24.64
CA ARG A 194 12.63 -16.46 -24.27
C ARG A 194 12.65 -16.70 -22.76
N GLU A 195 13.77 -16.40 -22.11
CA GLU A 195 13.95 -16.52 -20.66
C GLU A 195 12.91 -15.73 -19.87
N ASP A 196 12.56 -14.52 -20.30
CA ASP A 196 11.56 -13.69 -19.61
C ASP A 196 10.18 -14.36 -19.54
N TYR A 197 9.79 -15.10 -20.59
CA TYR A 197 8.53 -15.86 -20.57
C TYR A 197 8.63 -17.06 -19.65
N LEU A 198 9.81 -17.69 -19.56
CA LEU A 198 10.05 -18.82 -18.68
C LEU A 198 10.06 -18.38 -17.21
N ASP A 199 10.68 -17.24 -16.90
CA ASP A 199 10.62 -16.60 -15.58
C ASP A 199 9.17 -16.28 -15.17
N TRP A 200 8.39 -15.71 -16.09
CA TRP A 200 6.97 -15.45 -15.83
C TRP A 200 6.18 -16.74 -15.58
N SER A 201 6.45 -17.79 -16.37
CA SER A 201 5.83 -19.10 -16.17
C SER A 201 6.23 -19.74 -14.85
N TYR A 202 7.49 -19.59 -14.44
CA TYR A 202 8.01 -20.06 -13.16
C TYR A 202 7.24 -19.42 -12.00
N ALA A 203 7.08 -18.09 -12.03
CA ALA A 203 6.28 -17.37 -11.05
C ALA A 203 4.81 -17.85 -11.03
N PHE A 204 4.22 -18.15 -12.19
CA PHE A 204 2.87 -18.73 -12.27
C PHE A 204 2.79 -20.08 -11.56
N TYR A 205 3.70 -21.03 -11.85
CA TYR A 205 3.65 -22.38 -11.28
C TYR A 205 3.93 -22.36 -9.77
N LYS A 206 4.86 -21.52 -9.31
CA LYS A 206 5.14 -21.29 -7.87
C LYS A 206 3.90 -20.80 -7.13
N GLN A 207 3.11 -19.92 -7.75
CA GLN A 207 1.87 -19.40 -7.16
C GLN A 207 0.67 -20.35 -7.31
N ASN A 208 0.74 -21.35 -8.21
CA ASN A 208 -0.35 -22.28 -8.49
C ASN A 208 0.16 -23.74 -8.58
N PRO A 209 0.62 -24.34 -7.46
CA PRO A 209 1.12 -25.70 -7.46
C PRO A 209 0.11 -26.70 -8.07
N GLY A 210 0.60 -27.56 -8.97
CA GLY A 210 -0.22 -28.56 -9.66
C GLY A 210 -1.15 -28.04 -10.76
N SER A 211 -1.22 -26.71 -10.97
CA SER A 211 -1.99 -26.13 -12.08
C SER A 211 -1.19 -26.19 -13.39
N GLN A 212 -1.88 -26.06 -14.52
CA GLN A 212 -1.25 -26.03 -15.84
C GLN A 212 -1.64 -24.78 -16.62
N LEU A 213 -0.66 -24.14 -17.26
CA LEU A 213 -0.94 -23.05 -18.18
C LEU A 213 -1.81 -23.55 -19.33
N SER A 214 -2.87 -22.79 -19.61
CA SER A 214 -3.74 -22.98 -20.76
C SER A 214 -3.75 -21.70 -21.60
N ALA A 215 -4.19 -21.81 -22.85
CA ALA A 215 -4.38 -20.63 -23.68
C ALA A 215 -5.37 -19.65 -23.01
N SER A 216 -6.45 -20.14 -22.39
CA SER A 216 -7.40 -19.27 -21.68
C SER A 216 -6.73 -18.47 -20.57
N LEU A 217 -6.01 -19.15 -19.67
CA LEU A 217 -5.33 -18.51 -18.54
C LEU A 217 -4.31 -17.46 -18.99
N ILE A 218 -3.54 -17.74 -20.04
CA ILE A 218 -2.62 -16.76 -20.65
C ILE A 218 -3.41 -15.53 -21.13
N GLY A 219 -4.57 -15.75 -21.75
CA GLY A 219 -5.48 -14.67 -22.16
C GLY A 219 -5.95 -13.83 -20.97
N ASP A 220 -6.40 -14.49 -19.90
CA ASP A 220 -6.93 -13.85 -18.71
C ASP A 220 -5.87 -12.99 -18.01
N PHE A 221 -4.66 -13.52 -17.80
CA PHE A 221 -3.55 -12.74 -17.24
C PHE A 221 -3.11 -11.61 -18.18
N SER A 222 -3.10 -11.83 -19.49
CA SER A 222 -2.78 -10.78 -20.46
C SER A 222 -3.80 -9.64 -20.42
N MET A 223 -5.09 -9.93 -20.33
CA MET A 223 -6.15 -8.91 -20.24
C MET A 223 -6.05 -8.12 -18.94
N ALA A 224 -5.68 -8.78 -17.84
CA ALA A 224 -5.38 -8.12 -16.57
C ALA A 224 -4.05 -7.36 -16.56
N GLY A 225 -3.24 -7.42 -17.64
CA GLY A 225 -1.93 -6.79 -17.73
C GLY A 225 -0.84 -7.45 -16.88
N ARG A 226 -1.07 -8.71 -16.44
CA ARG A 226 -0.20 -9.48 -15.55
C ARG A 226 0.69 -10.48 -16.29
N GLY A 227 0.67 -10.47 -17.61
CA GLY A 227 1.44 -11.41 -18.39
C GLY A 227 1.40 -11.14 -19.88
N PRO A 228 2.12 -11.97 -20.65
CA PRO A 228 2.20 -11.86 -22.10
C PRO A 228 0.89 -12.30 -22.76
N SER A 229 0.60 -11.74 -23.92
CA SER A 229 -0.48 -12.25 -24.77
C SER A 229 -0.07 -13.54 -25.50
N LYS A 230 -1.06 -14.26 -26.02
CA LYS A 230 -0.87 -15.53 -26.75
C LYS A 230 0.04 -15.38 -27.98
N GLN A 231 -0.14 -14.30 -28.75
CA GLN A 231 0.52 -14.15 -30.05
C GLN A 231 2.06 -14.06 -29.94
N PRO A 232 2.65 -13.26 -29.02
CA PRO A 232 4.09 -13.30 -28.76
C PRO A 232 4.63 -14.66 -28.34
N ILE A 233 3.87 -15.43 -27.54
CA ILE A 233 4.27 -16.79 -27.14
C ILE A 233 4.33 -17.69 -28.37
N LEU A 234 3.27 -17.72 -29.18
CA LEU A 234 3.23 -18.49 -30.43
C LEU A 234 4.41 -18.17 -31.34
N LYS A 235 4.74 -16.88 -31.50
CA LYS A 235 5.88 -16.45 -32.31
C LYS A 235 7.23 -16.95 -31.79
N LYS A 236 7.42 -17.07 -30.47
CA LYS A 236 8.70 -17.42 -29.85
C LYS A 236 8.89 -18.92 -29.62
N PHE A 237 7.81 -19.62 -29.32
CA PHE A 237 7.82 -21.03 -28.93
C PHE A 237 7.14 -21.94 -29.96
N GLY A 238 6.57 -21.39 -31.03
CA GLY A 238 5.91 -22.13 -32.11
C GLY A 238 4.46 -22.54 -31.77
N SER A 239 4.21 -22.99 -30.54
CA SER A 239 2.87 -23.32 -30.07
C SER A 239 2.71 -23.08 -28.57
N ILE A 240 1.45 -22.96 -28.10
CA ILE A 240 1.16 -22.87 -26.67
C ILE A 240 1.55 -24.16 -25.94
N GLN A 241 1.38 -25.32 -26.60
CA GLN A 241 1.75 -26.61 -26.02
C GLN A 241 3.28 -26.71 -25.83
N ALA A 242 4.07 -26.32 -26.82
CA ALA A 242 5.53 -26.29 -26.71
C ALA A 242 6.00 -25.32 -25.62
N PHE A 243 5.37 -24.15 -25.49
CA PHE A 243 5.66 -23.22 -24.39
C PHE A 243 5.35 -23.85 -23.03
N LYS A 244 4.21 -24.54 -22.89
CA LYS A 244 3.80 -25.21 -21.65
C LYS A 244 4.79 -26.29 -21.25
N ASP A 245 5.19 -27.15 -22.18
CA ASP A 245 6.11 -28.25 -21.89
C ASP A 245 7.48 -27.75 -21.42
N ILE A 246 8.03 -26.74 -22.11
CA ILE A 246 9.29 -26.10 -21.70
C ILE A 246 9.14 -25.38 -20.36
N SER A 247 8.01 -24.71 -20.12
CA SER A 247 7.75 -23.99 -18.86
C SER A 247 7.67 -24.94 -17.66
N ILE A 248 7.08 -26.13 -17.83
CA ILE A 248 7.02 -27.15 -16.77
C ILE A 248 8.42 -27.66 -16.44
N GLU A 249 9.22 -27.95 -17.46
CA GLU A 249 10.59 -28.42 -17.25
C GLU A 249 11.44 -27.35 -16.57
N ASN A 250 11.39 -26.11 -17.07
CA ASN A 250 12.05 -24.96 -16.45
C ASN A 250 11.60 -24.76 -14.99
N TYR A 251 10.31 -24.96 -14.69
CA TYR A 251 9.81 -24.87 -13.32
C TYR A 251 10.46 -25.93 -12.41
N ARG A 252 10.52 -27.18 -12.85
CA ARG A 252 11.14 -28.27 -12.08
C ARG A 252 12.62 -28.00 -11.83
N THR A 253 13.38 -27.63 -12.87
CA THR A 253 14.81 -27.35 -12.74
C THR A 253 15.05 -26.17 -11.80
N LYS A 254 14.34 -25.05 -11.97
CA LYS A 254 14.51 -23.88 -11.10
C LYS A 254 14.06 -24.14 -9.66
N GLU A 255 12.98 -24.90 -9.48
CA GLU A 255 12.52 -25.27 -8.13
C GLU A 255 13.54 -26.18 -7.43
N GLU A 256 14.17 -27.11 -8.15
CA GLU A 256 15.25 -27.93 -7.63
C GLU A 256 16.49 -27.09 -7.28
N ASP A 257 16.92 -26.22 -8.19
CA ASP A 257 18.05 -25.30 -7.96
C ASP A 257 17.81 -24.36 -6.76
N ASP A 258 16.62 -23.76 -6.67
CA ASP A 258 16.22 -22.90 -5.56
C ASP A 258 16.20 -23.68 -4.24
N ASN A 259 15.69 -24.91 -4.24
CA ASN A 259 15.69 -25.76 -3.05
C ASN A 259 17.10 -26.17 -2.62
N ASN A 260 17.98 -26.50 -3.58
CA ASN A 260 19.37 -26.84 -3.31
C ASN A 260 20.15 -25.64 -2.75
N ALA A 261 19.97 -24.45 -3.35
CA ALA A 261 20.56 -23.21 -2.86
C ALA A 261 20.07 -22.87 -1.44
N LYS A 262 18.77 -23.00 -1.17
CA LYS A 262 18.20 -22.81 0.17
C LYS A 262 18.77 -23.79 1.19
N ASN A 263 18.88 -25.07 0.84
CA ASN A 263 19.44 -26.09 1.73
C ASN A 263 20.91 -25.79 2.06
N SER A 264 21.71 -25.41 1.06
CA SER A 264 23.11 -25.01 1.28
C SER A 264 23.22 -23.80 2.23
N ARG A 265 22.37 -22.79 2.07
CA ARG A 265 22.36 -21.62 2.96
C ARG A 265 21.90 -21.98 4.36
N LEU A 266 20.94 -22.88 4.50
CA LEU A 266 20.46 -23.34 5.81
C LEU A 266 21.56 -24.13 6.54
N ASP A 267 22.34 -24.93 5.83
CA ASP A 267 23.51 -25.62 6.39
C ASP A 267 24.55 -24.61 6.89
N ASP A 268 24.80 -23.52 6.15
CA ASP A 268 25.70 -22.45 6.59
C ASP A 268 25.17 -21.75 7.85
N VAL A 269 23.86 -21.51 7.95
CA VAL A 269 23.23 -20.97 9.16
C VAL A 269 23.39 -21.92 10.34
N TYR A 270 23.18 -23.23 10.17
CA TYR A 270 23.41 -24.21 11.25
C TYR A 270 24.88 -24.32 11.65
N ARG A 271 25.82 -24.05 10.74
CA ARG A 271 27.23 -23.91 11.12
C ARG A 271 27.44 -22.64 11.93
N LEU A 272 26.84 -21.52 11.55
CA LEU A 272 26.95 -20.26 12.31
C LEU A 272 26.39 -20.39 13.73
N THR A 273 25.28 -21.11 13.94
CA THR A 273 24.73 -21.35 15.30
C THR A 273 25.70 -22.13 16.18
N SER A 274 26.62 -22.92 15.62
CA SER A 274 27.65 -23.60 16.41
C SER A 274 28.71 -22.66 17.00
N TYR A 275 28.83 -21.44 16.45
CA TYR A 275 29.80 -20.42 16.88
C TYR A 275 29.16 -19.20 17.55
N ASP A 276 27.86 -18.97 17.36
CA ASP A 276 27.10 -17.86 17.95
C ASP A 276 26.03 -18.39 18.91
N ALA A 277 26.33 -18.33 20.21
CA ALA A 277 25.47 -18.89 21.26
C ALA A 277 24.09 -18.23 21.31
N ASP A 278 24.02 -16.91 21.09
CA ASP A 278 22.77 -16.14 21.11
C ASP A 278 21.88 -16.52 19.91
N LEU A 279 22.47 -16.69 18.71
CA LEU A 279 21.76 -17.19 17.53
C LEU A 279 21.26 -18.63 17.73
N ASN A 280 22.06 -19.48 18.37
CA ASN A 280 21.66 -20.84 18.70
C ASN A 280 20.48 -20.87 19.67
N GLU A 281 20.50 -20.05 20.71
CA GLU A 281 19.39 -19.93 21.67
C GLU A 281 18.11 -19.43 20.99
N LEU A 282 18.23 -18.41 20.12
CA LEU A 282 17.13 -17.90 19.30
C LEU A 282 16.51 -19.02 18.45
N PHE A 283 17.33 -19.80 17.73
CA PHE A 283 16.87 -20.89 16.88
C PHE A 283 16.19 -22.01 17.67
N ASN A 284 16.77 -22.41 18.81
CA ASN A 284 16.18 -23.42 19.69
C ASN A 284 14.84 -22.95 20.26
N THR A 285 14.75 -21.67 20.65
CA THR A 285 13.53 -21.06 21.16
C THR A 285 12.44 -20.99 20.08
N LEU A 286 12.79 -20.56 18.87
CA LEU A 286 11.87 -20.49 17.74
C LEU A 286 11.34 -21.86 17.36
N THR A 287 12.23 -22.84 17.18
CA THR A 287 11.83 -24.22 16.81
C THR A 287 10.95 -24.87 17.88
N LYS A 288 11.14 -24.51 19.16
CA LYS A 288 10.29 -24.97 20.26
C LYS A 288 8.91 -24.29 20.28
N LYS A 289 8.84 -22.99 19.97
CA LYS A 289 7.59 -22.21 19.94
C LYS A 289 6.78 -22.47 18.67
N GLU A 290 7.45 -22.71 17.56
CA GLU A 290 6.89 -22.92 16.22
C GLU A 290 7.41 -24.24 15.63
N PRO A 291 6.84 -25.40 16.02
CA PRO A 291 7.30 -26.71 15.53
C PRO A 291 7.20 -26.89 14.01
N GLU A 292 6.33 -26.11 13.35
CA GLU A 292 6.11 -26.11 11.90
C GLU A 292 6.80 -24.94 11.20
N ILE A 293 7.82 -24.33 11.82
CA ILE A 293 8.56 -23.22 11.23
C ILE A 293 9.16 -23.62 9.88
N THR A 294 8.93 -22.79 8.87
CA THR A 294 9.37 -23.07 7.51
C THR A 294 10.87 -22.77 7.36
N ARG A 295 11.52 -23.43 6.39
CA ARG A 295 12.92 -23.16 6.02
C ARG A 295 13.14 -21.69 5.66
N ASP A 296 12.21 -21.11 4.89
CA ASP A 296 12.27 -19.70 4.50
C ASP A 296 12.23 -18.77 5.72
N ARG A 297 11.43 -19.11 6.73
CA ARG A 297 11.36 -18.34 7.98
C ARG A 297 12.66 -18.44 8.78
N LEU A 298 13.25 -19.63 8.88
CA LEU A 298 14.55 -19.80 9.55
C LEU A 298 15.65 -18.98 8.87
N LEU A 299 15.74 -19.03 7.54
CA LEU A 299 16.68 -18.22 6.76
C LEU A 299 16.45 -16.72 6.97
N GLN A 300 15.18 -16.27 6.93
CA GLN A 300 14.83 -14.88 7.18
C GLN A 300 15.28 -14.42 8.58
N VAL A 301 15.00 -15.20 9.63
CA VAL A 301 15.39 -14.84 11.00
C VAL A 301 16.91 -14.80 11.14
N ALA A 302 17.64 -15.78 10.56
CA ALA A 302 19.10 -15.76 10.57
C ALA A 302 19.68 -14.51 9.88
N ALA A 303 19.09 -14.14 8.74
CA ALA A 303 19.45 -12.96 7.99
C ALA A 303 19.18 -11.68 8.81
N GLN A 304 18.00 -11.57 9.43
CA GLN A 304 17.63 -10.44 10.28
C GLN A 304 18.55 -10.34 11.49
N TYR A 305 18.86 -11.45 12.15
CA TYR A 305 19.79 -11.47 13.28
C TYR A 305 21.20 -11.02 12.86
N SER A 306 21.74 -11.60 11.79
CA SER A 306 23.10 -11.30 11.31
C SER A 306 23.24 -9.84 10.87
N LEU A 307 22.24 -9.32 10.15
CA LEU A 307 22.20 -7.93 9.71
C LEU A 307 21.98 -6.98 10.89
N GLY A 308 21.07 -7.31 11.80
CA GLY A 308 20.78 -6.55 13.01
C GLY A 308 22.02 -6.41 13.89
N LYS A 309 22.76 -7.50 14.12
CA LYS A 309 24.01 -7.50 14.90
C LYS A 309 25.07 -6.55 14.33
N ARG A 310 25.04 -6.31 13.01
CA ARG A 310 25.96 -5.39 12.33
C ARG A 310 25.50 -3.94 12.36
N LEU A 311 24.19 -3.69 12.29
CA LEU A 311 23.62 -2.36 12.06
C LEU A 311 23.00 -1.70 13.29
N ALA A 312 22.36 -2.48 14.15
CA ALA A 312 21.69 -2.01 15.35
C ALA A 312 22.70 -1.85 16.50
N THR A 313 23.65 -0.92 16.35
CA THR A 313 24.81 -0.76 17.23
C THR A 313 24.47 -0.41 18.68
N THR A 314 23.25 0.05 18.95
CA THR A 314 22.78 0.37 20.31
C THR A 314 21.85 -0.69 20.89
N ALA A 315 21.53 -1.75 20.14
CA ALA A 315 20.63 -2.81 20.57
C ALA A 315 21.33 -3.75 21.58
N THR A 316 20.59 -4.19 22.60
CA THR A 316 21.01 -5.31 23.44
C THR A 316 20.83 -6.64 22.72
N VAL A 317 21.39 -7.72 23.27
CA VAL A 317 21.14 -9.09 22.76
C VAL A 317 19.64 -9.42 22.76
N ALA A 318 18.92 -9.02 23.81
CA ALA A 318 17.47 -9.22 23.88
C ALA A 318 16.72 -8.45 22.79
N ASP A 319 17.15 -7.21 22.50
CA ASP A 319 16.57 -6.41 21.42
C ASP A 319 16.84 -7.06 20.06
N LEU A 320 18.05 -7.56 19.83
CA LEU A 320 18.43 -8.28 18.60
C LEU A 320 17.56 -9.52 18.37
N ILE A 321 17.38 -10.33 19.42
CA ILE A 321 16.52 -11.52 19.39
C ILE A 321 15.09 -11.13 19.01
N ASN A 322 14.54 -10.08 19.62
CA ASN A 322 13.18 -9.62 19.34
C ASN A 322 13.05 -9.02 17.93
N GLY A 323 13.99 -8.15 17.54
CA GLY A 323 14.04 -7.52 16.23
C GLY A 323 14.14 -8.53 15.09
N SER A 324 14.95 -9.58 15.28
CA SER A 324 15.12 -10.65 14.31
C SER A 324 13.91 -11.55 14.08
N GLN A 325 12.84 -11.36 14.85
CA GLN A 325 11.59 -12.10 14.71
C GLN A 325 10.48 -11.26 14.05
N LEU A 326 10.78 -10.06 13.57
CA LEU A 326 9.80 -9.24 12.86
C LEU A 326 9.40 -9.90 11.53
N HIS A 327 8.08 -9.98 11.28
CA HIS A 327 7.55 -10.65 10.09
C HIS A 327 7.68 -9.83 8.81
N THR A 328 7.77 -8.50 8.92
CA THR A 328 7.89 -7.61 7.77
C THR A 328 9.33 -7.14 7.61
N PRO A 329 9.92 -7.24 6.40
CA PRO A 329 11.26 -6.71 6.12
C PRO A 329 11.37 -5.21 6.40
N ASP A 330 10.32 -4.44 6.08
CA ASP A 330 10.27 -3.00 6.35
C ASP A 330 10.20 -2.69 7.85
N GLY A 331 9.45 -3.49 8.61
CA GLY A 331 9.41 -3.37 10.06
C GLY A 331 10.77 -3.64 10.68
N PHE A 332 11.49 -4.64 10.16
CA PHE A 332 12.87 -4.93 10.57
C PHE A 332 13.84 -3.81 10.21
N ALA A 333 13.77 -3.26 8.99
CA ALA A 333 14.59 -2.11 8.59
C ALA A 333 14.34 -0.89 9.48
N GLY A 334 13.07 -0.58 9.76
CA GLY A 334 12.69 0.48 10.70
C GLY A 334 13.25 0.24 12.11
N TRP A 335 13.22 -1.01 12.57
CA TRP A 335 13.83 -1.41 13.84
C TRP A 335 15.35 -1.23 13.86
N CYS A 336 16.07 -1.60 12.80
CA CYS A 336 17.51 -1.36 12.70
C CYS A 336 17.84 0.13 12.75
N ILE A 337 17.06 0.96 12.07
CA ILE A 337 17.25 2.42 12.04
C ILE A 337 17.07 3.01 13.43
N SER A 338 16.01 2.62 14.16
CA SER A 338 15.74 3.13 15.52
C SER A 338 16.78 2.70 16.55
N HIS A 339 17.52 1.61 16.29
CA HIS A 339 18.61 1.12 17.15
C HIS A 339 20.00 1.38 16.56
N SER A 340 20.11 2.36 15.68
CA SER A 340 21.37 2.84 15.12
C SER A 340 21.72 4.22 15.69
N ASN A 341 22.99 4.65 15.52
CA ASN A 341 23.45 5.98 15.92
C ASN A 341 22.92 7.14 15.05
N GLY A 342 21.73 7.00 14.43
CA GLY A 342 21.00 8.07 13.74
C GLY A 342 21.42 8.37 12.30
N LEU A 343 22.37 7.64 11.72
CA LEU A 343 22.83 7.82 10.33
C LEU A 343 22.35 6.74 9.36
N LEU A 344 21.72 5.69 9.87
CA LEU A 344 21.26 4.58 9.06
C LEU A 344 19.95 4.95 8.36
N THR A 345 19.89 4.72 7.05
CA THR A 345 18.67 4.86 6.25
C THR A 345 18.23 3.49 5.74
N VAL A 346 17.01 3.36 5.25
CA VAL A 346 16.49 2.11 4.67
C VAL A 346 17.41 1.61 3.54
N ALA A 347 17.81 2.50 2.63
CA ALA A 347 18.76 2.18 1.56
C ALA A 347 20.11 1.69 2.09
N GLY A 348 20.55 2.22 3.25
CA GLY A 348 21.74 1.74 3.94
C GLY A 348 21.58 0.30 4.46
N VAL A 349 20.43 -0.02 5.06
CA VAL A 349 20.11 -1.39 5.52
C VAL A 349 20.15 -2.37 4.35
N GLU A 350 19.46 -2.05 3.25
CA GLU A 350 19.42 -2.85 2.02
C GLU A 350 20.82 -3.08 1.45
N THR A 351 21.64 -2.02 1.35
CA THR A 351 23.02 -2.10 0.87
C THR A 351 23.86 -3.06 1.72
N HIS A 352 23.71 -3.00 3.04
CA HIS A 352 24.41 -3.90 3.95
C HIS A 352 23.90 -5.34 3.86
N ALA A 353 22.60 -5.54 3.65
CA ALA A 353 22.03 -6.86 3.41
C ALA A 353 22.59 -7.50 2.13
N SER A 354 22.71 -6.72 1.05
CA SER A 354 23.35 -7.19 -0.19
C SER A 354 24.82 -7.53 0.02
N ALA A 355 25.55 -6.68 0.77
CA ALA A 355 26.97 -6.93 1.08
C ALA A 355 27.19 -8.17 1.97
N LEU A 356 26.21 -8.54 2.79
CA LEU A 356 26.22 -9.77 3.59
C LEU A 356 25.69 -10.99 2.82
N GLY A 357 25.18 -10.82 1.60
CA GLY A 357 24.58 -11.90 0.82
C GLY A 357 23.24 -12.41 1.37
N VAL A 358 22.57 -11.62 2.22
CA VAL A 358 21.29 -12.00 2.87
C VAL A 358 20.10 -11.21 2.33
N PHE A 359 20.31 -10.36 1.32
CA PHE A 359 19.26 -9.52 0.75
C PHE A 359 18.07 -10.35 0.28
N ASP A 360 18.29 -11.42 -0.48
CA ASP A 360 17.20 -12.25 -1.03
C ASP A 360 16.43 -13.06 0.03
N ASP A 361 17.00 -13.23 1.24
CA ASP A 361 16.30 -13.86 2.37
C ASP A 361 15.40 -12.87 3.12
N LEU A 362 15.70 -11.57 3.01
CA LEU A 362 14.91 -10.48 3.62
C LEU A 362 13.90 -9.91 2.64
N TRP A 363 14.35 -9.58 1.43
CA TRP A 363 13.58 -9.04 0.32
C TRP A 363 13.79 -9.95 -0.90
N PRO A 364 13.16 -11.13 -0.94
CA PRO A 364 13.20 -11.95 -2.14
C PRO A 364 12.72 -11.11 -3.32
N MET A 365 13.60 -10.92 -4.30
CA MET A 365 13.25 -10.24 -5.55
C MET A 365 13.20 -11.25 -6.67
N TYR A 366 12.25 -12.18 -6.61
CA TYR A 366 11.99 -12.97 -7.81
C TYR A 366 11.33 -12.07 -8.84
N ARG A 367 11.88 -12.08 -10.05
CA ARG A 367 11.26 -11.41 -11.20
C ARG A 367 9.84 -11.96 -11.36
N PHE A 368 8.87 -11.06 -11.31
CA PHE A 368 7.42 -11.35 -11.32
C PHE A 368 6.78 -11.84 -10.01
N GLU A 369 7.46 -11.83 -8.87
CA GLU A 369 6.85 -12.20 -7.58
C GLU A 369 5.70 -11.28 -7.18
N ASN A 370 5.87 -9.98 -7.44
CA ASN A 370 4.83 -8.98 -7.20
C ASN A 370 3.66 -9.08 -8.19
N VAL A 371 3.74 -9.93 -9.21
CA VAL A 371 2.67 -10.15 -10.18
C VAL A 371 1.70 -11.17 -9.61
N ALA A 372 0.46 -10.73 -9.38
CA ALA A 372 -0.58 -11.60 -8.85
C ALA A 372 -1.07 -12.61 -9.91
N LEU A 373 -0.48 -13.81 -9.92
CA LEU A 373 -0.75 -14.87 -10.89
C LEU A 373 -1.60 -16.02 -10.33
N ARG A 374 -2.09 -15.92 -9.09
CA ARG A 374 -2.98 -16.93 -8.49
C ARG A 374 -4.29 -17.04 -9.26
N ILE A 375 -4.72 -18.28 -9.51
CA ILE A 375 -6.02 -18.61 -10.10
C ILE A 375 -7.08 -18.54 -9.00
N ASP A 376 -8.04 -17.62 -9.13
CA ASP A 376 -9.22 -17.60 -8.27
C ASP A 376 -10.12 -18.79 -8.62
N LYS A 377 -10.18 -19.78 -7.70
CA LYS A 377 -11.04 -20.98 -7.84
C LYS A 377 -12.52 -20.70 -7.55
N SER A 378 -12.90 -19.46 -7.28
CA SER A 378 -14.23 -19.03 -6.82
C SER A 378 -15.19 -18.62 -7.95
N LYS A 379 -14.89 -18.97 -9.21
CA LYS A 379 -15.76 -18.71 -10.36
C LYS A 379 -16.19 -19.99 -11.06
#